data_AF-A0A0A9FC35-F1
#
_entry.id   AF-A0A0A9FC35-F1
#
_cell.length_a   1.000
_cell.length_b   1.000
_cell.length_c   1.000
_cell.angle_alpha   90.00
_cell.angle_beta   90.00
_cell.angle_gamma   90.00
#
_symmetry.space_group_name_H-M   'P 1'
#
loop_
_entity.id
_entity.type
_entity.pdbx_description
1 polymer ?
#
loop_
_entity_poly.entity_id
_entity_poly.type
_entity_poly.pdbx_seq_one_letter_code
_entity_poly.pdbx_strand_id
1 'polypeptide(L)'
;MRSLNVQAKSQGGAVFQVNGNHETMNVEGDFRYVDPGGFDECIRFLEYLDECDGNWDDAFLNWVNVAERRKKEHGASSPNGANWRPWNLVKKQKGFAARTSLFKRGGPLACELARHPVVLKINDWVFCHGGLLPHHVEYGIERMNKEVSMWMKCSGEDSDDETDIPFIATRGYDSVVWSRLYSQNAAERTRRSLMLSSVVAEQTLKSVGAKGMVVGHTPQIRGVNCKCDGKVWCVDVGMSYGVLYSRPECIEIKP
;
A
#
# COMPACT_ATOMS: atom_id res chain seq x y z
N MET A 1 -9.01 -3.74 -6.92
CA MET A 1 -7.95 -3.76 -7.96
C MET A 1 -7.97 -4.99 -8.86
N ARG A 2 -8.26 -6.21 -8.38
CA ARG A 2 -8.29 -7.44 -9.20
C ARG A 2 -9.23 -7.35 -10.43
N SER A 3 -10.46 -6.85 -10.25
CA SER A 3 -11.40 -6.60 -11.36
C SER A 3 -10.84 -5.61 -12.39
N LEU A 4 -10.23 -4.50 -11.96
CA LEU A 4 -9.63 -3.52 -12.85
C LEU A 4 -8.45 -4.10 -13.64
N ASN A 5 -7.65 -4.99 -13.04
CA ASN A 5 -6.58 -5.69 -13.75
C ASN A 5 -7.12 -6.62 -14.85
N VAL A 6 -8.24 -7.32 -14.61
CA VAL A 6 -8.91 -8.13 -15.64
C VAL A 6 -9.41 -7.25 -16.79
N GLN A 7 -10.04 -6.12 -16.49
CA GLN A 7 -10.50 -5.15 -17.49
C GLN A 7 -9.33 -4.56 -18.29
N ALA A 8 -8.23 -4.17 -17.63
CA ALA A 8 -7.06 -3.64 -18.33
C ALA A 8 -6.46 -4.67 -19.29
N LYS A 9 -6.32 -5.93 -18.85
CA LYS A 9 -5.82 -7.02 -19.70
C LYS A 9 -6.68 -7.29 -20.92
N SER A 10 -8.01 -7.19 -20.80
CA SER A 10 -8.92 -7.37 -21.95
C SER A 10 -8.76 -6.25 -22.99
N GLN A 11 -8.19 -5.11 -22.61
CA GLN A 11 -7.86 -3.99 -23.50
C GLN A 11 -6.36 -3.96 -23.90
N GLY A 12 -5.60 -5.03 -23.64
CA GLY A 12 -4.16 -5.09 -23.94
C GLY A 12 -3.26 -4.30 -22.97
N GLY A 13 -3.81 -3.82 -21.86
CA GLY A 13 -3.08 -3.13 -20.79
C GLY A 13 -2.82 -4.01 -19.57
N ALA A 14 -2.36 -3.38 -18.48
CA ALA A 14 -2.12 -4.05 -17.21
C ALA A 14 -2.30 -3.08 -16.04
N VAL A 15 -2.63 -3.63 -14.87
CA VAL A 15 -2.65 -2.88 -13.61
C VAL A 15 -1.59 -3.48 -12.69
N PHE A 16 -0.66 -2.64 -12.26
CA PHE A 16 0.34 -2.99 -11.27
C PHE A 16 0.05 -2.26 -9.97
N GLN A 17 -0.22 -3.02 -8.93
CA GLN A 17 -0.26 -2.49 -7.57
C GLN A 17 1.14 -2.61 -6.96
N VAL A 18 1.53 -1.61 -6.19
CA VAL A 18 2.80 -1.57 -5.45
C VAL A 18 2.45 -1.46 -3.97
N ASN A 19 3.06 -2.29 -3.13
CA ASN A 19 2.79 -2.29 -1.69
C ASN A 19 3.39 -1.05 -1.03
N GLY A 20 2.57 -0.38 -0.20
CA GLY A 20 2.98 0.73 0.65
C GLY A 20 3.11 0.33 2.11
N ASN A 21 3.32 1.33 2.96
CA ASN A 21 3.52 1.11 4.38
C ASN A 21 2.25 0.61 5.07
N HIS A 22 1.06 1.06 4.64
CA HIS A 22 -0.19 0.59 5.21
C HIS A 22 -0.46 -0.89 4.89
N GLU A 23 -0.09 -1.38 3.71
CA GLU A 23 -0.18 -2.80 3.38
C GLU A 23 0.72 -3.64 4.30
N THR A 24 1.98 -3.24 4.46
CA THR A 24 2.94 -3.98 5.31
C THR A 24 2.56 -3.91 6.79
N MET A 25 2.12 -2.74 7.28
CA MET A 25 1.62 -2.57 8.65
C MET A 25 0.45 -3.50 8.97
N ASN A 26 -0.51 -3.66 8.05
CA ASN A 26 -1.62 -4.56 8.27
C ASN A 26 -1.16 -6.02 8.38
N VAL A 27 -0.16 -6.42 7.57
CA VAL A 27 0.43 -7.76 7.66
C VAL A 27 1.15 -7.98 8.99
N GLU A 28 1.79 -6.95 9.51
CA GLU A 28 2.42 -6.93 10.84
C GLU A 28 1.40 -6.93 12.01
N GLY A 29 0.10 -6.78 11.73
CA GLY A 29 -0.93 -6.62 12.76
C GLY A 29 -0.96 -5.21 13.38
N ASP A 30 -0.27 -4.24 12.78
CA ASP A 30 -0.32 -2.85 13.19
C ASP A 30 -1.54 -2.15 12.57
N PHE A 31 -2.61 -2.06 13.35
CA PHE A 31 -3.88 -1.46 12.93
C PHE A 31 -4.10 -0.04 13.46
N ARG A 32 -3.05 0.67 13.90
CA ARG A 32 -3.17 2.00 14.52
C ARG A 32 -3.86 3.04 13.63
N TYR A 33 -3.81 2.89 12.30
CA TYR A 33 -4.40 3.82 11.33
C TYR A 33 -5.65 3.29 10.63
N VAL A 34 -6.22 2.19 11.11
CA VAL A 34 -7.42 1.58 10.50
C VAL A 34 -8.67 2.32 10.95
N ASP A 35 -9.47 2.78 9.98
CA ASP A 35 -10.80 3.34 10.26
C ASP A 35 -11.71 2.28 10.92
N PRO A 36 -12.52 2.63 11.94
CA PRO A 36 -13.44 1.69 12.58
C PRO A 36 -14.33 0.90 11.59
N GLY A 37 -14.77 1.53 10.50
CA GLY A 37 -15.55 0.89 9.44
C GLY A 37 -14.78 -0.20 8.69
N GLY A 38 -13.44 -0.15 8.66
CA GLY A 38 -12.59 -1.17 8.08
C GLY A 38 -12.59 -2.49 8.87
N PHE A 39 -12.80 -2.44 10.20
CA PHE A 39 -13.01 -3.66 10.99
C PHE A 39 -14.39 -4.27 10.72
N ASP A 40 -15.42 -3.43 10.60
CA ASP A 40 -16.77 -3.85 10.25
C ASP A 40 -16.85 -4.43 8.82
N GLU A 41 -16.03 -3.92 7.90
CA GLU A 41 -15.89 -4.49 6.55
C GLU A 41 -15.29 -5.89 6.58
N CYS A 42 -14.25 -6.13 7.38
CA CYS A 42 -13.66 -7.47 7.52
C CYS A 42 -14.66 -8.50 8.06
N ILE A 43 -15.51 -8.14 9.03
CA ILE A 43 -16.58 -9.03 9.52
C ILE A 43 -17.51 -9.40 8.37
N ARG A 44 -18.05 -8.39 7.68
CA ARG A 44 -19.03 -8.60 6.60
C ARG A 44 -18.44 -9.38 5.43
N PHE A 45 -17.16 -9.19 5.15
CA PHE A 45 -16.46 -9.95 4.11
C PHE A 45 -16.28 -11.41 4.51
N LEU A 46 -15.94 -11.72 5.76
CA LEU A 46 -15.87 -13.12 6.23
C LEU A 46 -17.24 -13.80 6.23
N GLU A 47 -18.31 -13.09 6.60
CA GLU A 47 -19.69 -13.59 6.47
C GLU A 47 -20.02 -13.91 5.00
N TYR A 48 -19.65 -13.02 4.08
CA TYR A 48 -19.85 -13.26 2.65
C TYR A 48 -18.97 -14.38 2.09
N LEU A 49 -17.75 -14.55 2.60
CA LEU A 49 -16.87 -15.65 2.24
C LEU A 49 -17.47 -17.00 2.65
N ASP A 50 -18.11 -17.06 3.82
CA ASP A 50 -18.87 -18.24 4.29
C ASP A 50 -20.08 -18.53 3.39
N GLU A 51 -20.83 -17.49 2.99
CA GLU A 51 -21.91 -17.61 1.99
C GLU A 51 -21.42 -18.12 0.61
N CYS A 52 -20.13 -17.95 0.31
CA CYS A 52 -19.48 -18.47 -0.90
C CYS A 52 -18.81 -19.84 -0.68
N ASP A 53 -19.17 -20.58 0.37
CA ASP A 53 -18.57 -21.86 0.76
C ASP A 53 -17.03 -21.81 0.90
N GLY A 54 -16.50 -20.66 1.31
CA GLY A 54 -15.06 -20.42 1.45
C GLY A 54 -14.30 -20.18 0.14
N ASN A 55 -14.99 -20.03 -1.01
CA ASN A 55 -14.35 -19.74 -2.28
C ASN A 55 -13.80 -18.30 -2.33
N TRP A 56 -12.50 -18.17 -2.06
CA TRP A 56 -11.80 -16.90 -2.00
C TRP A 56 -11.88 -16.09 -3.29
N ASP A 57 -11.64 -16.73 -4.43
CA ASP A 57 -11.52 -16.03 -5.71
C ASP A 57 -12.87 -15.41 -6.12
N ASP A 58 -13.96 -16.16 -5.98
CA ASP A 58 -15.30 -15.67 -6.26
C ASP A 58 -15.74 -14.62 -5.24
N ALA A 59 -15.48 -14.83 -3.95
CA ALA A 59 -15.82 -13.88 -2.90
C ALA A 59 -15.08 -12.54 -3.08
N PHE A 60 -13.75 -12.60 -3.24
CA PHE A 60 -12.91 -11.41 -3.32
C PHE A 60 -13.12 -10.62 -4.61
N LEU A 61 -13.32 -11.30 -5.76
CA LEU A 61 -13.57 -10.62 -7.03
C LEU A 61 -14.93 -9.91 -7.04
N ASN A 62 -15.96 -10.53 -6.44
CA ASN A 62 -17.31 -9.99 -6.41
C ASN A 62 -17.59 -9.04 -5.24
N TRP A 63 -16.70 -8.97 -4.24
CA TRP A 63 -16.91 -8.17 -3.03
C TRP A 63 -17.29 -6.73 -3.31
N VAL A 64 -16.68 -6.08 -4.31
CA VAL A 64 -16.98 -4.68 -4.66
C VAL A 64 -18.46 -4.46 -4.98
N ASN A 65 -19.09 -5.41 -5.67
CA ASN A 65 -20.51 -5.32 -6.03
C ASN A 65 -21.40 -5.61 -4.82
N VAL A 66 -20.99 -6.57 -3.99
CA VAL A 66 -21.74 -6.99 -2.79
C VAL A 66 -21.68 -5.93 -1.71
N ALA A 67 -20.52 -5.35 -1.46
CA ALA A 67 -20.33 -4.27 -0.48
C ALA A 67 -21.20 -3.05 -0.82
N GLU A 68 -21.20 -2.63 -2.09
CA GLU A 68 -22.04 -1.52 -2.56
C GLU A 68 -23.54 -1.82 -2.46
N ARG A 69 -23.96 -3.03 -2.84
CA ARG A 69 -25.35 -3.46 -2.69
C ARG A 69 -25.79 -3.49 -1.23
N ARG A 70 -25.01 -4.13 -0.35
CA ARG A 70 -25.30 -4.21 1.09
C ARG A 70 -25.33 -2.81 1.74
N LYS A 71 -24.47 -1.88 1.30
CA LYS A 71 -24.47 -0.48 1.74
C LYS A 71 -25.75 0.27 1.36
N LYS A 72 -26.33 -0.03 0.19
CA LYS A 72 -27.62 0.54 -0.25
C LYS A 72 -28.81 -0.07 0.48
N GLU A 73 -28.82 -1.39 0.67
CA GLU A 73 -29.91 -2.14 1.32
C GLU A 73 -30.04 -1.83 2.82
N HIS A 74 -28.93 -1.66 3.53
CA HIS A 74 -28.95 -1.37 4.98
C HIS A 74 -29.18 0.12 5.31
N GLY A 75 -29.54 0.93 4.31
CA GLY A 75 -29.63 2.38 4.41
C GLY A 75 -28.29 3.02 4.74
N ALA A 76 -28.16 4.32 4.46
CA ALA A 76 -27.06 5.13 4.97
C ALA A 76 -27.17 5.26 6.51
N SER A 77 -26.92 4.16 7.23
CA SER A 77 -26.92 4.09 8.68
C SER A 77 -25.72 4.88 9.22
N SER A 78 -25.93 6.19 9.30
CA SER A 78 -25.16 7.26 9.94
C SER A 78 -23.86 7.73 9.25
N PRO A 79 -23.78 8.99 8.79
CA PRO A 79 -22.54 9.64 8.31
C PRO A 79 -21.44 9.80 9.38
N ASN A 80 -21.71 9.43 10.62
CA ASN A 80 -20.75 9.48 11.72
C ASN A 80 -20.79 8.14 12.44
N GLY A 81 -19.64 7.63 12.88
CA GLY A 81 -19.41 6.35 13.55
C GLY A 81 -20.23 6.10 14.83
N ALA A 82 -21.56 6.06 14.69
CA ALA A 82 -22.53 5.92 15.77
C ALA A 82 -22.66 4.48 16.27
N ASN A 83 -22.01 3.52 15.60
CA ASN A 83 -22.01 2.11 16.01
C ASN A 83 -20.69 1.63 16.63
N TRP A 84 -19.67 2.50 16.71
CA TRP A 84 -18.51 2.29 17.59
C TRP A 84 -18.77 3.00 18.93
N ARG A 85 -19.93 2.74 19.54
CA ARG A 85 -20.12 3.14 20.94
C ARG A 85 -19.04 2.45 21.79
N PRO A 86 -18.46 3.11 22.81
CA PRO A 86 -17.44 2.54 23.67
C PRO A 86 -17.77 1.15 24.24
N TRP A 87 -19.07 0.82 24.32
CA TRP A 87 -19.63 -0.31 25.04
C TRP A 87 -19.85 -1.60 24.22
N ASN A 88 -19.65 -1.63 22.90
CA ASN A 88 -19.81 -2.88 22.13
C ASN A 88 -18.49 -3.65 21.98
N LEU A 89 -17.91 -4.04 23.13
CA LEU A 89 -16.61 -4.73 23.20
C LEU A 89 -16.56 -6.00 22.35
N VAL A 90 -17.67 -6.75 22.31
CA VAL A 90 -17.80 -7.98 21.51
C VAL A 90 -17.62 -7.68 20.02
N LYS A 91 -18.29 -6.64 19.50
CA LYS A 91 -18.15 -6.26 18.09
C LYS A 91 -16.73 -5.80 17.77
N LYS A 92 -16.08 -5.04 18.67
CA LYS A 92 -14.68 -4.63 18.50
C LYS A 92 -13.74 -5.83 18.44
N GLN A 93 -13.90 -6.78 19.36
CA GLN A 93 -13.11 -8.02 19.39
C GLN A 93 -13.32 -8.85 18.13
N LYS A 94 -14.57 -9.02 17.68
CA LYS A 94 -14.88 -9.70 16.42
C LYS A 94 -14.24 -9.02 15.22
N GLY A 95 -14.31 -7.69 15.14
CA GLY A 95 -13.72 -6.92 14.04
C GLY A 95 -12.20 -7.02 14.01
N PHE A 96 -11.56 -6.91 15.16
CA PHE A 96 -10.12 -7.12 15.31
C PHE A 96 -9.72 -8.54 14.88
N ALA A 97 -10.40 -9.57 15.40
CA ALA A 97 -10.14 -10.96 15.05
C ALA A 97 -10.34 -11.23 13.54
N ALA A 98 -11.41 -10.68 12.95
CA ALA A 98 -11.69 -10.79 11.52
C ALA A 98 -10.55 -10.18 10.69
N ARG A 99 -10.15 -8.94 10.99
CA ARG A 99 -9.05 -8.27 10.29
C ARG A 99 -7.73 -9.03 10.44
N THR A 100 -7.38 -9.43 11.67
CA THR A 100 -6.19 -10.23 11.94
C THR A 100 -6.20 -11.53 11.15
N SER A 101 -7.32 -12.25 11.08
CA SER A 101 -7.40 -13.52 10.34
C SER A 101 -7.12 -13.35 8.84
N LEU A 102 -7.55 -12.22 8.26
CA LEU A 102 -7.37 -11.92 6.85
C LEU A 102 -5.95 -11.43 6.54
N PHE A 103 -5.41 -10.53 7.36
CA PHE A 103 -4.17 -9.82 7.09
C PHE A 103 -2.93 -10.40 7.75
N LYS A 104 -3.03 -11.24 8.79
CA LYS A 104 -1.84 -11.89 9.37
C LYS A 104 -1.04 -12.60 8.28
N ARG A 105 0.26 -12.78 8.48
CA ARG A 105 1.10 -13.58 7.56
C ARG A 105 0.44 -14.94 7.26
N GLY A 106 0.39 -15.31 5.98
CA GLY A 106 -0.31 -16.50 5.49
C GLY A 106 -1.84 -16.40 5.43
N GLY A 107 -2.43 -15.32 5.98
CA GLY A 107 -3.82 -14.97 5.80
C GLY A 107 -4.12 -14.60 4.34
N PRO A 108 -5.38 -14.75 3.89
CA PRO A 108 -5.69 -14.66 2.47
C PRO A 108 -5.50 -13.25 1.89
N LEU A 109 -5.74 -12.17 2.64
CA LEU A 109 -5.40 -10.81 2.17
C LEU A 109 -3.89 -10.58 2.17
N ALA A 110 -3.14 -11.12 3.14
CA ALA A 110 -1.68 -11.06 3.10
C ALA A 110 -1.13 -11.75 1.86
N CYS A 111 -1.68 -12.92 1.52
CA CYS A 111 -1.33 -13.68 0.32
C CYS A 111 -1.69 -12.95 -0.97
N GLU A 112 -2.79 -12.20 -1.02
CA GLU A 112 -3.11 -11.30 -2.14
C GLU A 112 -2.10 -10.15 -2.25
N LEU A 113 -1.78 -9.47 -1.14
CA LEU A 113 -0.77 -8.40 -1.10
C LEU A 113 0.63 -8.90 -1.50
N ALA A 114 0.96 -10.14 -1.14
CA ALA A 114 2.23 -10.78 -1.48
C ALA A 114 2.46 -10.97 -2.99
N ARG A 115 1.44 -10.76 -3.82
CA ARG A 115 1.53 -10.82 -5.29
C ARG A 115 2.09 -9.51 -5.87
N HIS A 116 2.21 -8.47 -5.05
CA HIS A 116 2.59 -7.13 -5.46
C HIS A 116 4.00 -6.81 -4.95
N PRO A 117 4.85 -6.18 -5.78
CA PRO A 117 6.17 -5.76 -5.35
C PRO A 117 6.11 -4.53 -4.45
N VAL A 118 7.19 -4.26 -3.71
CA VAL A 118 7.42 -2.96 -3.04
C VAL A 118 8.15 -1.97 -3.95
N VAL A 119 8.86 -2.48 -4.96
CA VAL A 119 9.52 -1.69 -6.01
C VAL A 119 9.23 -2.31 -7.37
N LEU A 120 8.68 -1.53 -8.28
CA LEU A 120 8.39 -1.93 -9.65
C LEU A 120 9.24 -1.10 -10.62
N LYS A 121 9.91 -1.76 -11.56
CA LYS A 121 10.60 -1.09 -12.67
C LYS A 121 9.89 -1.44 -13.98
N ILE A 122 9.50 -0.42 -14.74
CA ILE A 122 8.96 -0.56 -16.10
C ILE A 122 9.76 0.36 -17.01
N ASN A 123 10.44 -0.22 -17.99
CA ASN A 123 11.35 0.51 -18.89
C ASN A 123 12.34 1.36 -18.07
N ASP A 124 12.35 2.67 -18.31
CA ASP A 124 13.22 3.64 -17.66
C ASP A 124 12.64 4.24 -16.36
N TRP A 125 11.55 3.69 -15.82
CA TRP A 125 10.86 4.26 -14.66
C TRP A 125 10.75 3.28 -13.51
N VAL A 126 10.98 3.81 -12.29
CA VAL A 126 10.83 3.09 -11.03
C VAL A 126 9.60 3.62 -10.27
N PHE A 127 8.83 2.72 -9.68
CA PHE A 127 7.65 3.01 -8.89
C PHE A 127 7.80 2.35 -7.52
N CYS A 128 7.69 3.14 -6.46
CA CYS A 128 7.72 2.67 -5.08
C CYS A 128 6.94 3.61 -4.16
N HIS A 129 6.56 3.16 -2.96
CA HIS A 129 5.68 3.95 -2.11
C HIS A 129 6.37 5.17 -1.48
N GLY A 130 7.49 4.99 -0.77
CA GLY A 130 8.23 6.09 -0.14
C GLY A 130 9.40 6.59 -0.99
N GLY A 131 10.31 5.69 -1.37
CA GLY A 131 11.44 6.02 -2.24
C GLY A 131 12.49 4.91 -2.28
N LEU A 132 13.14 4.75 -3.44
CA LEU A 132 14.28 3.84 -3.60
C LEU A 132 15.59 4.58 -3.27
N LEU A 133 16.48 3.96 -2.49
CA LEU A 133 17.76 4.53 -2.08
C LEU A 133 18.93 3.66 -2.61
N PRO A 134 20.17 4.16 -2.66
CA PRO A 134 21.29 3.42 -3.25
C PRO A 134 21.52 2.04 -2.61
N HIS A 135 21.40 1.94 -1.29
CA HIS A 135 21.59 0.68 -0.58
C HIS A 135 20.45 -0.33 -0.86
N HIS A 136 19.24 0.12 -1.23
CA HIS A 136 18.19 -0.78 -1.71
C HIS A 136 18.54 -1.40 -3.06
N VAL A 137 19.19 -0.62 -3.95
CA VAL A 137 19.67 -1.11 -5.25
C VAL A 137 20.80 -2.11 -5.07
N GLU A 138 21.74 -1.80 -4.18
CA GLU A 138 22.84 -2.71 -3.80
C GLU A 138 22.33 -4.01 -3.19
N TYR A 139 21.28 -3.95 -2.37
CA TYR A 139 20.64 -5.13 -1.79
C TYR A 139 19.98 -6.04 -2.84
N GLY A 140 19.48 -5.45 -3.93
CA GLY A 140 18.81 -6.14 -5.02
C GLY A 140 17.28 -6.02 -4.93
N ILE A 141 16.68 -5.41 -5.95
CA ILE A 141 15.23 -5.15 -6.02
C ILE A 141 14.44 -6.46 -6.07
N GLU A 142 14.88 -7.41 -6.89
CA GLU A 142 14.23 -8.71 -7.07
C GLU A 142 14.29 -9.52 -5.78
N ARG A 143 15.44 -9.49 -5.10
CA ARG A 143 15.62 -10.13 -3.79
C ARG A 143 14.65 -9.55 -2.77
N MET A 144 14.63 -8.23 -2.63
CA MET A 144 13.77 -7.52 -1.69
C MET A 144 12.28 -7.80 -1.95
N ASN A 145 11.83 -7.73 -3.21
CA ASN A 145 10.46 -8.07 -3.58
C ASN A 145 10.11 -9.53 -3.24
N LYS A 146 11.06 -10.46 -3.47
CA LYS A 146 10.87 -11.88 -3.13
C LYS A 146 10.74 -12.09 -1.63
N GLU A 147 11.60 -11.48 -0.83
CA GLU A 147 11.57 -11.59 0.63
C GLU A 147 10.28 -11.01 1.22
N VAL A 148 9.82 -9.84 0.75
CA VAL A 148 8.51 -9.29 1.15
C VAL A 148 7.36 -10.23 0.78
N SER A 149 7.38 -10.80 -0.43
CA SER A 149 6.35 -11.76 -0.86
C SER A 149 6.34 -13.03 0.00
N MET A 150 7.51 -13.59 0.31
CA MET A 150 7.64 -14.78 1.15
C MET A 150 7.18 -14.48 2.59
N TRP A 151 7.64 -13.38 3.16
CA TRP A 151 7.26 -12.94 4.49
C TRP A 151 5.74 -12.79 4.66
N MET A 152 5.05 -12.20 3.68
CA MET A 152 3.59 -12.06 3.70
C MET A 152 2.84 -13.40 3.55
N LYS A 153 3.42 -14.39 2.84
CA LYS A 153 2.80 -15.71 2.58
C LYS A 153 3.04 -16.73 3.68
N CYS A 154 4.20 -16.72 4.32
CA CYS A 154 4.57 -17.76 5.28
C CYS A 154 3.92 -17.51 6.65
N SER A 155 3.12 -18.45 7.13
CA SER A 155 2.62 -18.47 8.51
C SER A 155 3.78 -18.53 9.50
N GLY A 156 3.70 -17.79 10.60
CA GLY A 156 4.74 -17.77 11.66
C GLY A 156 4.94 -19.10 12.40
N GLU A 157 4.28 -20.19 11.98
CA GLU A 157 4.51 -21.55 12.46
C GLU A 157 5.76 -22.19 11.81
N ASP A 158 6.26 -21.60 10.71
CA ASP A 158 7.43 -22.10 9.98
C ASP A 158 8.76 -21.42 10.39
N SER A 159 8.73 -20.38 11.25
CA SER A 159 9.93 -19.69 11.72
C SER A 159 9.69 -18.86 12.99
N ASP A 160 10.49 -19.14 14.02
CA ASP A 160 10.39 -18.56 15.37
C ASP A 160 11.08 -17.19 15.52
N ASP A 161 11.46 -16.52 14.43
CA ASP A 161 12.41 -15.41 14.52
C ASP A 161 11.84 -14.09 13.95
N GLU A 162 11.90 -13.05 14.78
CA GLU A 162 11.59 -11.66 14.44
C GLU A 162 12.50 -11.14 13.30
N THR A 163 13.56 -11.89 12.97
CA THR A 163 14.53 -11.69 11.89
C THR A 163 13.97 -11.91 10.48
N ASP A 164 12.76 -12.44 10.33
CA ASP A 164 12.13 -12.69 9.01
C ASP A 164 11.43 -11.47 8.38
N ILE A 165 11.31 -10.35 9.11
CA ILE A 165 10.70 -9.14 8.54
C ILE A 165 11.73 -8.45 7.64
N PRO A 166 11.42 -8.17 6.36
CA PRO A 166 12.33 -7.49 5.45
C PRO A 166 12.39 -5.98 5.77
N PHE A 167 13.08 -5.63 6.85
CA PHE A 167 13.18 -4.27 7.40
C PHE A 167 13.54 -3.24 6.32
N ILE A 168 14.51 -3.55 5.46
CA ILE A 168 14.94 -2.68 4.35
C ILE A 168 13.78 -2.23 3.44
N ALA A 169 12.72 -3.03 3.33
CA ALA A 169 11.54 -2.69 2.57
C ALA A 169 10.41 -2.10 3.44
N THR A 170 10.19 -2.62 4.65
CA THR A 170 8.92 -2.45 5.38
C THR A 170 9.00 -1.58 6.64
N ARG A 171 10.19 -1.36 7.21
CA ARG A 171 10.37 -0.70 8.51
C ARG A 171 11.55 0.25 8.55
N GLY A 172 11.42 1.33 9.30
CA GLY A 172 12.47 2.34 9.44
C GLY A 172 12.35 3.45 8.42
N TYR A 173 12.83 4.65 8.78
CA TYR A 173 12.64 5.88 8.00
C TYR A 173 13.32 5.86 6.63
N ASP A 174 14.29 4.97 6.42
CA ASP A 174 15.00 4.80 5.16
C ASP A 174 14.44 3.67 4.30
N SER A 175 13.57 2.81 4.83
CA SER A 175 12.97 1.72 4.06
C SER A 175 12.15 2.19 2.86
N VAL A 176 12.00 1.32 1.87
CA VAL A 176 11.32 1.61 0.60
C VAL A 176 9.93 2.22 0.79
N VAL A 177 9.15 1.71 1.75
CA VAL A 177 7.77 2.16 1.95
C VAL A 177 7.64 3.35 2.91
N TRP A 178 8.68 3.71 3.66
CA TRP A 178 8.60 4.82 4.63
C TRP A 178 9.46 6.03 4.28
N SER A 179 10.42 5.89 3.37
CA SER A 179 11.32 6.98 3.02
C SER A 179 10.58 8.21 2.52
N ARG A 180 10.93 9.36 3.08
CA ARG A 180 10.42 10.68 2.67
C ARG A 180 11.49 11.55 2.03
N LEU A 181 12.69 11.00 1.81
CA LEU A 181 13.87 11.74 1.37
C LEU A 181 13.58 12.62 0.14
N TYR A 182 12.84 12.09 -0.82
CA TYR A 182 12.54 12.79 -2.06
C TYR A 182 11.28 13.64 -2.00
N SER A 183 10.30 13.27 -1.15
CA SER A 183 8.93 13.79 -1.22
C SER A 183 8.58 14.85 -0.17
N GLN A 184 9.45 15.14 0.79
CA GLN A 184 9.30 16.24 1.76
C GLN A 184 9.15 17.62 1.10
N ASN A 185 8.37 18.50 1.71
CA ASN A 185 8.08 19.83 1.19
C ASN A 185 9.26 20.79 1.40
N ALA A 186 9.41 21.79 0.51
CA ALA A 186 10.50 22.76 0.60
C ALA A 186 10.49 23.56 1.92
N ALA A 187 9.31 23.81 2.50
CA ALA A 187 9.16 24.47 3.80
C ALA A 187 9.76 23.65 4.96
N GLU A 188 9.87 22.34 4.80
CA GLU A 188 10.38 21.41 5.80
C GLU A 188 11.89 21.16 5.62
N ARG A 189 12.51 21.76 4.60
CA ARG A 189 13.87 21.40 4.16
C ARG A 189 14.84 22.57 4.18
N THR A 190 16.03 22.30 4.70
CA THR A 190 17.18 23.16 4.46
C THR A 190 17.64 23.03 3.01
N ARG A 191 18.28 24.07 2.46
CA ARG A 191 18.89 24.03 1.11
C ARG A 191 19.85 22.85 0.94
N ARG A 192 20.57 22.49 2.01
CA ARG A 192 21.47 21.33 2.05
C ARG A 192 20.69 20.03 1.85
N SER A 193 19.56 19.86 2.54
CA SER A 193 18.71 18.68 2.36
C SER A 193 18.27 18.55 0.91
N LEU A 194 17.77 19.62 0.28
CA LEU A 194 17.34 19.62 -1.13
C LEU A 194 18.44 19.12 -2.08
N MET A 195 19.65 19.65 -1.95
CA MET A 195 20.80 19.20 -2.74
C MET A 195 21.11 17.71 -2.52
N LEU A 196 21.09 17.25 -1.26
CA LEU A 196 21.35 15.86 -0.92
C LEU A 196 20.33 14.91 -1.57
N SER A 197 19.02 15.22 -1.55
CA SER A 197 18.06 14.33 -2.21
C SER A 197 18.26 14.26 -3.72
N SER A 198 18.63 15.37 -4.36
CA SER A 198 18.92 15.37 -5.80
C SER A 198 20.12 14.49 -6.14
N VAL A 199 21.21 14.59 -5.35
CA VAL A 199 22.41 13.75 -5.54
C VAL A 199 22.09 12.27 -5.30
N VAL A 200 21.34 11.96 -4.23
CA VAL A 200 20.96 10.58 -3.91
C VAL A 200 20.00 10.01 -4.97
N ALA A 201 19.07 10.80 -5.49
CA ALA A 201 18.18 10.41 -6.58
C ALA A 201 18.97 10.09 -7.86
N GLU A 202 19.91 10.97 -8.24
CA GLU A 202 20.80 10.76 -9.39
C GLU A 202 21.59 9.45 -9.26
N GLN A 203 22.22 9.23 -8.11
CA GLN A 203 23.00 8.02 -7.85
C GLN A 203 22.11 6.77 -7.90
N THR A 204 20.94 6.81 -7.27
CA THR A 204 20.01 5.67 -7.25
C THR A 204 19.54 5.33 -8.66
N LEU A 205 19.10 6.33 -9.42
CA LEU A 205 18.60 6.17 -10.79
C LEU A 205 19.67 5.65 -11.74
N LYS A 206 20.90 6.14 -11.59
CA LYS A 206 22.06 5.62 -12.33
C LYS A 206 22.32 4.15 -11.98
N SER A 207 22.33 3.79 -10.71
CA SER A 207 22.60 2.42 -10.26
C SER A 207 21.53 1.41 -10.72
N VAL A 208 20.26 1.80 -10.75
CA VAL A 208 19.15 0.93 -11.20
C VAL A 208 18.93 0.97 -12.74
N GLY A 209 19.63 1.88 -13.43
CA GLY A 209 19.46 2.10 -14.87
C GLY A 209 18.06 2.58 -15.23
N ALA A 210 17.63 3.68 -14.60
CA ALA A 210 16.34 4.34 -14.83
C ALA A 210 16.54 5.86 -15.07
N LYS A 211 15.59 6.49 -15.76
CA LYS A 211 15.54 7.94 -16.00
C LYS A 211 14.77 8.70 -14.91
N GLY A 212 13.81 8.04 -14.26
CA GLY A 212 12.99 8.68 -13.24
C GLY A 212 12.34 7.73 -12.25
N MET A 213 11.82 8.30 -11.16
CA MET A 213 11.15 7.59 -10.07
C MET A 213 9.81 8.25 -9.77
N VAL A 214 8.80 7.43 -9.47
CA VAL A 214 7.47 7.86 -9.03
C VAL A 214 7.25 7.37 -7.60
N VAL A 215 6.92 8.30 -6.71
CA VAL A 215 6.76 8.05 -5.27
C VAL A 215 5.45 8.63 -4.73
N GLY A 216 4.93 8.00 -3.68
CA GLY A 216 3.78 8.48 -2.90
C GLY A 216 4.17 8.86 -1.47
N HIS A 217 3.42 8.33 -0.51
CA HIS A 217 3.64 8.34 0.95
C HIS A 217 3.62 9.70 1.68
N THR A 218 4.18 10.74 1.06
CA THR A 218 4.15 12.11 1.57
C THR A 218 3.12 12.90 0.76
N PRO A 219 1.99 13.30 1.36
CA PRO A 219 0.96 14.08 0.68
C PRO A 219 1.50 15.42 0.16
N GLN A 220 1.17 15.71 -1.10
CA GLN A 220 1.53 16.93 -1.82
C GLN A 220 0.32 17.87 -1.84
N ILE A 221 0.39 18.95 -1.06
CA ILE A 221 -0.72 19.90 -0.86
C ILE A 221 -1.08 20.73 -2.11
N ARG A 222 -0.26 20.69 -3.16
CA ARG A 222 -0.45 21.46 -4.41
C ARG A 222 -0.70 20.55 -5.62
N GLY A 223 -1.10 19.30 -5.37
CA GLY A 223 -1.24 18.29 -6.41
C GLY A 223 0.09 17.63 -6.75
N VAL A 224 0.05 16.81 -7.80
CA VAL A 224 1.21 16.10 -8.33
C VAL A 224 2.30 17.09 -8.71
N ASN A 225 3.54 16.80 -8.29
CA ASN A 225 4.67 17.65 -8.64
C ASN A 225 5.95 16.84 -8.86
N CYS A 226 6.98 17.54 -9.31
CA CYS A 226 8.27 16.97 -9.63
C CYS A 226 9.39 17.62 -8.81
N LYS A 227 10.39 16.82 -8.44
CA LYS A 227 11.55 17.17 -7.61
C LYS A 227 12.81 16.56 -8.23
N CYS A 228 13.96 16.96 -7.69
CA CYS A 228 15.28 16.46 -8.13
C CYS A 228 15.51 16.67 -9.65
N ASP A 229 15.32 17.91 -10.12
CA ASP A 229 15.54 18.31 -11.51
C ASP A 229 14.80 17.45 -12.55
N GLY A 230 13.50 17.18 -12.30
CA GLY A 230 12.66 16.43 -13.23
C GLY A 230 12.66 14.91 -13.01
N LYS A 231 13.46 14.40 -12.07
CA LYS A 231 13.73 12.96 -11.94
C LYS A 231 12.83 12.23 -10.96
N VAL A 232 12.20 12.92 -10.01
CA VAL A 232 11.30 12.29 -9.03
C VAL A 232 9.92 12.93 -9.05
N TRP A 233 8.90 12.15 -9.37
CA TRP A 233 7.50 12.56 -9.36
C TRP A 233 6.82 12.13 -8.07
N CYS A 234 6.26 13.09 -7.33
CA CYS A 234 5.53 12.85 -6.10
C CYS A 234 4.02 12.91 -6.40
N VAL A 235 3.34 11.76 -6.30
CA VAL A 235 1.96 11.59 -6.79
C VAL A 235 0.92 11.39 -5.68
N ASP A 236 1.33 11.31 -4.42
CA ASP A 236 0.38 11.28 -3.31
C ASP A 236 -0.21 12.67 -3.11
N VAL A 237 -1.46 12.86 -3.53
CA VAL A 237 -2.21 14.12 -3.36
C VAL A 237 -3.09 14.12 -2.10
N GLY A 238 -2.98 13.10 -1.24
CA GLY A 238 -3.81 12.97 -0.04
C GLY A 238 -5.29 12.71 -0.35
N MET A 239 -5.57 11.83 -1.32
CA MET A 239 -6.94 11.48 -1.77
C MET A 239 -7.82 10.92 -0.64
N SER A 240 -7.22 10.26 0.35
CA SER A 240 -7.97 9.72 1.50
C SER A 240 -8.64 10.85 2.29
N TYR A 241 -9.89 10.62 2.71
CA TYR A 241 -10.66 11.54 3.57
C TYR A 241 -9.91 11.87 4.87
N GLY A 242 -9.20 10.90 5.44
CA GLY A 242 -8.42 11.09 6.68
C GLY A 242 -7.11 11.86 6.52
N VAL A 243 -6.76 12.30 5.29
CA VAL A 243 -5.49 12.96 4.99
C VAL A 243 -5.72 14.38 4.48
N LEU A 244 -6.10 14.56 3.21
CA LEU A 244 -6.43 15.88 2.63
C LEU A 244 -7.79 15.90 1.94
N TYR A 245 -8.43 14.74 1.74
CA TYR A 245 -9.65 14.58 0.96
C TYR A 245 -9.58 15.26 -0.43
N SER A 246 -8.38 15.22 -1.04
CA SER A 246 -8.14 15.87 -2.32
C SER A 246 -8.71 15.07 -3.49
N ARG A 247 -8.87 15.71 -4.65
CA ARG A 247 -9.25 15.04 -5.89
C ARG A 247 -8.11 14.14 -6.38
N PRO A 248 -8.41 12.98 -7.00
CA PRO A 248 -7.39 12.16 -7.63
C PRO A 248 -6.72 12.91 -8.78
N GLU A 249 -5.42 12.72 -8.91
CA GLU A 249 -4.61 13.20 -10.03
C GLU A 249 -3.77 12.04 -10.56
N CYS A 250 -3.34 12.14 -11.83
CA CYS A 250 -2.55 11.10 -12.48
C CYS A 250 -1.41 11.72 -13.29
N ILE A 251 -0.35 10.93 -13.49
CA ILE A 251 0.72 11.24 -14.44
C ILE A 251 0.59 10.32 -15.65
N GLU A 252 0.80 10.89 -16.84
CA GLU A 252 0.91 10.15 -18.08
C GLU A 252 2.38 10.17 -18.52
N ILE A 253 3.02 9.00 -18.55
CA ILE A 253 4.40 8.85 -19.03
C ILE A 253 4.33 8.32 -20.46
N LYS A 254 4.81 9.11 -21.41
CA LYS A 254 4.87 8.74 -22.83
C LYS A 254 6.21 8.03 -23.14
N PRO A 255 6.22 7.08 -24.10
CA PRO A 255 7.45 6.40 -24.55
C PRO A 255 8.54 7.34 -25.03
#